data_AF-A0A369LQP9-F1
#
_entry.id   AF-A0A369LQP9-F1
#
_cell.length_a   1.000
_cell.length_b   1.000
_cell.length_c   1.000
_cell.angle_alpha   90.00
_cell.angle_beta   90.00
_cell.angle_gamma   90.00
#
_symmetry.space_group_name_H-M   'P 1'
#
loop_
_entity.id
_entity.type
_entity.pdbx_description
1 polymer ?
#
loop_
_entity_poly.entity_id
_entity_poly.type
_entity_poly.pdbx_seq_one_letter_code
_entity_poly.pdbx_strand_id
1 'polypeptide(L)' 'MLVDTRGTLMDTTKTMRELCADEPKLESFLQSKGFPFTIDNPITELVTFDDVVQFRGLDKQAFLTEFEAYKTA' A
#
# COMPACT_ATOMS: atom_id res chain seq x y z
N MET A 1 -24.07 6.84 -3.29
CA MET A 1 -22.91 6.17 -2.68
C MET A 1 -22.08 5.70 -3.85
N LEU A 2 -21.02 6.44 -4.19
CA LEU A 2 -20.25 6.16 -5.40
C LEU A 2 -19.51 4.83 -5.19
N VAL A 3 -19.92 3.83 -5.95
CA VAL A 3 -19.18 2.58 -6.13
C VAL A 3 -18.20 2.83 -7.26
N ASP A 4 -16.94 3.07 -6.94
CA ASP A 4 -15.88 3.23 -7.92
C ASP A 4 -15.54 1.87 -8.55
N THR A 5 -16.30 1.53 -9.60
CA THR A 5 -16.07 0.40 -10.51
C THR A 5 -14.92 0.72 -11.48
N ARG A 6 -13.72 0.96 -10.96
CA ARG A 6 -12.48 1.01 -11.73
C ARG A 6 -11.45 0.17 -11.00
N GLY A 7 -11.05 -0.95 -11.60
CA GLY A 7 -9.89 -1.68 -11.13
C GLY A 7 -8.67 -0.76 -11.03
N THR A 8 -7.68 -1.19 -10.25
CA THR A 8 -6.32 -0.60 -10.10
C THR A 8 -6.06 0.53 -9.09
N LEU A 9 -6.88 0.76 -8.07
CA LEU A 9 -6.42 1.52 -6.88
C LEU A 9 -6.54 0.61 -5.65
N MET A 10 -5.39 0.31 -5.04
CA MET A 10 -5.30 -0.62 -3.89
C MET A 10 -6.39 -0.36 -2.87
N ASP A 11 -6.95 -1.41 -2.31
CA ASP A 11 -8.02 -1.31 -1.32
C ASP A 11 -7.45 -0.82 0.02
N THR A 12 -7.19 0.50 0.13
CA THR A 12 -6.46 1.12 1.25
C THR A 12 -7.16 0.99 2.61
N THR A 13 -8.38 0.46 2.61
CA THR A 13 -9.19 0.05 3.75
C THR A 13 -8.76 -1.29 4.36
N LYS A 14 -8.00 -2.11 3.63
CA LYS A 14 -7.44 -3.37 4.11
C LYS A 14 -6.18 -3.15 4.95
N THR A 15 -5.87 -4.13 5.79
CA THR A 15 -4.62 -4.14 6.55
C THR A 15 -3.42 -4.27 5.60
N MET A 16 -2.25 -3.77 6.01
CA MET A 16 -1.03 -3.88 5.19
C MET A 16 -0.67 -5.34 4.86
N ARG A 17 -1.00 -6.27 5.77
CA ARG A 17 -0.85 -7.72 5.54
C ARG A 17 -1.73 -8.19 4.39
N GLU A 18 -3.03 -7.87 4.42
CA GLU A 18 -3.95 -8.24 3.36
C GLU A 18 -3.60 -7.56 2.04
N LEU A 19 -3.15 -6.30 2.08
CA LEU A 19 -2.67 -5.59 0.90
C LEU A 19 -1.45 -6.25 0.28
N CYS A 20 -0.48 -6.72 1.09
CA CYS A 20 0.65 -7.48 0.55
C CYS A 20 0.28 -8.89 0.07
N ALA A 21 -0.76 -9.50 0.65
CA ALA A 21 -1.27 -10.78 0.16
C ALA A 21 -1.95 -10.64 -1.21
N ASP A 22 -2.70 -9.55 -1.42
CA ASP A 22 -3.32 -9.21 -2.71
C ASP A 22 -2.25 -8.71 -3.71
N GLU A 23 -1.29 -7.91 -3.23
CA GLU A 23 -0.27 -7.24 -4.03
C GLU A 23 1.14 -7.37 -3.42
N PRO A 24 1.84 -8.49 -3.68
CA PRO A 24 3.18 -8.74 -3.13
C PRO A 24 4.24 -7.74 -3.63
N LYS A 25 3.99 -7.04 -4.75
CA LYS A 25 4.84 -5.95 -5.22
C LYS A 25 4.87 -4.75 -4.24
N LEU A 26 3.85 -4.60 -3.39
CA LEU A 26 3.78 -3.52 -2.41
C LEU A 26 4.91 -3.60 -1.38
N GLU A 27 5.20 -4.81 -0.87
CA GLU A 27 6.30 -5.03 0.07
C GLU A 27 7.63 -4.56 -0.52
N SER A 28 7.96 -5.02 -1.73
CA SER A 28 9.17 -4.62 -2.45
C SER A 28 9.22 -3.12 -2.74
N PHE A 29 8.08 -2.50 -3.08
CA PHE A 29 8.00 -1.07 -3.35
C PHE A 29 8.22 -0.24 -2.08
N LEU A 30 7.63 -0.65 -0.96
CA LEU A 30 7.85 -0.03 0.35
C LEU A 30 9.32 -0.18 0.77
N GLN A 31 9.91 -1.37 0.63
CA GLN A 31 11.33 -1.59 0.90
C GLN A 31 12.22 -0.71 0.02
N SER A 32 11.90 -0.58 -1.27
CA SER A 32 12.62 0.30 -2.23
C SER A 32 12.59 1.78 -1.82
N LYS A 33 11.47 2.24 -1.23
CA LYS A 33 11.33 3.59 -0.68
C LYS A 33 12.02 3.75 0.69
N GLY A 34 12.63 2.69 1.23
CA GLY A 34 13.35 2.69 2.51
C GLY A 34 12.47 2.36 3.73
N PHE A 35 11.28 1.78 3.51
CA PHE A 35 10.46 1.29 4.62
C PHE A 35 10.92 -0.12 5.02
N PRO A 36 11.27 -0.37 6.29
CA PRO A 36 11.52 -1.71 6.79
C PRO A 36 10.19 -2.46 6.97
N PHE A 37 9.45 -2.61 5.87
CA PHE A 37 8.18 -3.31 5.81
C PHE A 37 8.43 -4.79 5.60
N THR A 38 7.81 -5.64 6.41
CA THR A 38 7.81 -7.09 6.20
C THR A 38 6.53 -7.71 6.74
N ILE A 39 6.01 -8.73 6.04
CA ILE A 39 4.74 -9.38 6.43
C ILE A 39 4.84 -10.14 7.75
N ASP A 40 6.07 -10.48 8.17
CA ASP A 40 6.36 -11.19 9.41
C ASP A 40 6.18 -10.28 10.63
N ASN A 41 6.14 -8.96 10.42
CA ASN A 41 5.91 -8.01 11.50
C ASN A 41 4.41 -7.98 11.86
N PRO A 42 4.02 -8.34 13.10
CA PRO A 42 2.63 -8.38 13.53
C PRO A 42 1.93 -7.02 13.43
N ILE A 43 2.68 -5.92 13.36
CA ILE A 43 2.11 -4.59 13.17
C ILE A 43 1.37 -4.47 11.83
N THR A 44 1.76 -5.25 10.81
CA THR A 44 1.15 -5.22 9.47
C THR A 44 -0.29 -5.69 9.44
N GLU A 45 -0.73 -6.41 10.48
CA GLU A 45 -2.13 -6.82 10.67
C GLU A 45 -2.98 -5.72 11.33
N LEU A 46 -2.33 -4.69 11.88
CA LEU A 46 -2.96 -3.62 12.64
C LEU A 46 -2.95 -2.28 11.91
N VAL A 47 -1.90 -2.02 11.11
CA VAL A 47 -1.77 -0.77 10.36
C VAL A 47 -2.37 -0.91 8.96
N THR A 48 -3.02 0.15 8.50
CA THR A 48 -3.47 0.29 7.11
C THR A 48 -2.46 1.08 6.30
N PHE A 49 -2.62 1.09 4.98
CA PHE A 49 -1.81 1.95 4.12
C PHE A 49 -1.98 3.43 4.48
N ASP A 50 -3.20 3.84 4.87
CA ASP A 50 -3.49 5.21 5.27
C ASP A 50 -2.71 5.62 6.53
N ASP A 51 -2.61 4.73 7.52
CA ASP A 51 -1.78 4.96 8.72
C ASP A 51 -0.31 5.18 8.37
N VAL A 52 0.24 4.37 7.45
CA VAL A 52 1.64 4.49 7.03
C VAL A 52 1.89 5.82 6.30
N VAL A 53 0.97 6.18 5.41
CA VAL A 53 1.02 7.43 4.66
C VAL A 53 0.92 8.63 5.60
N GLN A 54 -0.03 8.62 6.53
CA GLN A 54 -0.24 9.69 7.50
C GLN A 54 0.93 9.80 8.49
N PHE A 55 1.39 8.68 9.05
CA PHE A 55 2.49 8.66 10.03
C PHE A 55 3.80 9.19 9.44
N ARG A 56 4.00 8.99 8.13
CA ARG A 56 5.21 9.41 7.41
C ARG A 56 5.06 10.72 6.65
N GLY A 57 3.85 11.28 6.59
CA GLY A 57 3.55 12.46 5.78
C GLY A 57 3.77 12.22 4.28
N LEU A 58 3.49 11.01 3.80
CA LEU A 58 3.56 10.71 2.37
C LEU A 58 2.35 11.28 1.66
N ASP A 59 2.54 11.61 0.38
CA ASP A 59 1.42 11.94 -0.49
C ASP A 59 0.79 10.64 -0.98
N LYS A 60 -0.41 10.32 -0.46
CA LYS A 60 -1.16 9.10 -0.79
C LYS A 60 -1.34 8.96 -2.30
N GLN A 61 -1.65 10.07 -2.96
CA GLN A 61 -2.06 10.08 -4.35
C GLN A 61 -0.85 9.90 -5.26
N ALA A 62 0.25 10.61 -4.96
CA ALA A 62 1.52 10.42 -5.65
C ALA A 62 2.04 8.98 -5.47
N PHE A 63 1.94 8.42 -4.26
CA PHE A 63 2.38 7.04 -3.99
C PHE A 63 1.58 6.04 -4.83
N LEU A 64 0.25 6.16 -4.86
CA LEU A 64 -0.60 5.24 -5.63
C LEU A 64 -0.27 5.33 -7.12
N THR A 65 -0.07 6.53 -7.66
CA THR A 65 0.35 6.71 -9.05
C THR A 65 1.73 6.11 -9.34
N GLU A 66 2.71 6.32 -8.47
CA GLU A 66 4.04 5.70 -8.62
C GLU A 66 3.96 4.17 -8.53
N PHE A 67 3.12 3.65 -7.64
CA PHE A 67 2.94 2.22 -7.45
C PHE A 67 2.22 1.57 -8.64
N GLU A 68 1.20 2.22 -9.21
CA GLU A 68 0.56 1.77 -10.45
C GLU A 68 1.57 1.71 -11.60
N ALA A 69 2.38 2.77 -11.78
CA ALA A 69 3.45 2.77 -12.77
C ALA A 69 4.47 1.63 -12.52
N TYR A 70 4.81 1.36 -11.26
CA TYR A 70 5.68 0.25 -10.88
C TYR A 70 5.05 -1.13 -11.11
N LYS A 71 3.72 -1.24 -11.00
CA LYS A 71 3.00 -2.48 -11.28
C LYS A 71 2.97 -2.80 -12.78
N THR A 72 2.77 -1.77 -13.61
CA THR A 72 2.68 -1.88 -15.07
C THR A 72 4.06 -1.97 -15.75
N ALA A 73 5.12 -1.52 -15.08
CA ALA A 73 6.51 -1.73 -15.47
C ALA A 73 6.97 -3.18 -15.24
#